data_AF-A0A8W8P0U2-F1
#
_entry.id   AF-A0A8W8P0U2-F1
#
_cell.length_a   1.000
_cell.length_b   1.000
_cell.length_c   1.000
_cell.angle_alpha   90.00
_cell.angle_beta   90.00
_cell.angle_gamma   90.00
#
_symmetry.space_group_name_H-M   'P 1'
#
loop_
_entity.id
_entity.type
_entity.pdbx_description
1 polymer ?
#
loop_
_entity_poly.entity_id
_entity_poly.type
_entity_poly.pdbx_seq_one_letter_code
_entity_poly.pdbx_strand_id
1 'polypeptide(L)'
;MDCEEYGTGACKAPYVSWATKNCAKTCGFCDLNKQKAQCVYSDWMTVSECSVTCGRGYKTEVRSFAKVKDKTPGSKVCKENLERYTACDLQPYRQDPAMVSLFGHSVYHLGVLTVWFCLLAVSQAAYGE
;
A
#
# COMPACT_ATOMS: atom_id res chain seq x y z
N MET A 1 -19.24 3.61 -46.29
CA MET A 1 -19.42 5.07 -46.30
C MET A 1 -18.03 5.66 -46.42
N ASP A 2 -17.75 6.36 -47.50
CA ASP A 2 -16.42 6.89 -47.77
C ASP A 2 -16.30 8.30 -47.19
N CYS A 3 -15.66 8.41 -46.03
CA CYS A 3 -15.50 9.68 -45.34
C CYS A 3 -14.50 10.62 -46.04
N GLU A 4 -13.69 10.12 -46.98
CA GLU A 4 -12.77 10.92 -47.77
C GLU A 4 -13.52 11.72 -48.85
N GLU A 5 -14.62 11.18 -49.37
CA GLU A 5 -15.47 11.82 -50.39
C GLU A 5 -16.26 13.03 -49.82
N TYR A 6 -16.76 12.93 -48.58
CA TYR A 6 -17.48 14.03 -47.92
C TYR A 6 -16.56 15.19 -47.47
N GLY A 7 -15.25 14.96 -47.46
CA GLY A 7 -14.24 15.94 -47.06
C GLY A 7 -14.31 16.38 -45.59
N THR A 8 -13.40 17.26 -45.20
CA THR A 8 -13.29 17.75 -43.81
C THR A 8 -14.44 18.65 -43.37
N GLY A 9 -15.31 19.07 -44.29
CA GLY A 9 -16.51 19.86 -44.00
C GLY A 9 -17.50 19.11 -43.10
N ALA A 10 -17.58 17.79 -43.25
CA ALA A 10 -18.45 16.96 -42.42
C ALA A 10 -18.01 16.88 -40.95
N CYS A 11 -16.76 17.21 -40.64
CA CYS A 11 -16.23 17.24 -39.28
C CYS A 11 -16.64 18.49 -38.48
N LYS A 12 -17.43 19.40 -39.06
CA LYS A 12 -17.88 20.64 -38.42
C LYS A 12 -19.39 20.67 -38.25
N ALA A 13 -19.89 21.63 -37.46
CA ALA A 13 -21.33 21.84 -37.30
C ALA A 13 -21.97 22.14 -38.67
N PRO A 14 -23.18 21.65 -38.96
CA PRO A 14 -24.10 20.92 -38.06
C PRO A 14 -23.89 19.40 -38.02
N TYR A 15 -22.92 18.87 -38.78
CA TYR A 15 -22.79 17.42 -39.04
C TYR A 15 -21.95 16.66 -38.01
N VAL A 16 -21.41 17.33 -36.99
CA VAL A 16 -20.55 16.71 -35.95
C VAL A 16 -21.14 15.43 -35.38
N SER A 17 -22.43 15.42 -35.01
CA SER A 17 -23.09 14.23 -34.43
C SER A 17 -23.14 13.03 -35.39
N TRP A 18 -23.34 13.30 -36.69
CA TRP A 18 -23.33 12.26 -37.73
C TRP A 18 -21.90 11.79 -38.01
N ALA A 19 -20.95 12.73 -38.13
CA ALA A 19 -19.55 12.45 -38.43
C ALA A 19 -18.85 11.73 -37.27
N THR A 20 -19.29 11.96 -36.03
CA THR A 20 -18.81 11.24 -34.83
C THR A 20 -19.14 9.75 -34.93
N LYS A 21 -20.23 9.36 -35.59
CA LYS A 21 -20.61 7.94 -35.76
C LYS A 21 -20.04 7.32 -37.03
N ASN A 22 -20.05 8.06 -38.13
CA ASN A 22 -19.73 7.50 -39.46
C ASN A 22 -18.27 7.76 -39.89
N CYS A 23 -17.67 8.85 -39.41
CA CYS A 23 -16.36 9.35 -39.85
C CYS A 23 -15.41 9.63 -38.68
N ALA A 24 -15.57 8.92 -37.57
CA ALA A 24 -14.85 9.19 -36.32
C ALA A 24 -13.33 9.17 -36.50
N LYS A 25 -12.81 8.23 -37.30
CA LYS A 25 -11.38 8.10 -37.60
C LYS A 25 -10.86 9.29 -38.40
N THR A 26 -11.54 9.64 -39.49
CA THR A 26 -11.16 10.74 -40.39
C THR A 26 -11.24 12.11 -39.70
N CYS A 27 -12.26 12.32 -38.87
CA CYS A 27 -12.48 13.57 -38.16
C CYS A 27 -11.75 13.69 -36.81
N GLY A 28 -10.99 12.67 -36.39
CA GLY A 28 -10.30 12.66 -35.09
C GLY A 28 -11.25 12.55 -33.87
N PHE A 29 -12.46 12.04 -34.06
CA PHE A 29 -13.47 11.86 -33.01
C PHE A 29 -13.40 10.50 -32.31
N CYS A 30 -12.35 9.70 -32.57
CA CYS A 30 -12.18 8.38 -31.95
C CYS A 30 -12.26 8.40 -30.41
N ASP A 31 -11.88 9.51 -29.78
CA ASP A 31 -11.93 9.67 -28.32
C ASP A 31 -13.30 10.12 -27.80
N LEU A 32 -14.16 10.67 -28.66
CA LEU A 32 -15.51 11.11 -28.28
C LEU A 32 -16.48 9.93 -28.06
N ASN A 33 -16.20 8.80 -28.71
CA ASN A 33 -17.03 7.59 -28.63
C ASN A 33 -16.34 6.43 -27.90
N LYS A 34 -15.20 6.66 -27.24
CA LYS A 34 -14.52 5.62 -26.50
C LYS A 34 -15.33 5.29 -25.25
N GLN A 35 -16.21 4.29 -25.37
CA GLN A 35 -16.86 3.68 -24.21
C GLN A 35 -15.76 3.31 -23.22
N LYS A 36 -15.89 3.84 -21.99
CA LYS A 36 -14.92 3.57 -20.92
C LYS A 36 -14.93 2.07 -20.72
N ALA A 37 -13.80 1.41 -21.01
CA ALA A 37 -13.69 -0.03 -20.84
C ALA A 37 -14.15 -0.40 -19.42
N GLN A 38 -15.07 -1.37 -19.34
CA GLN A 38 -15.50 -1.95 -18.09
C GLN A 38 -14.72 -3.23 -17.82
N CYS A 39 -14.43 -3.47 -16.55
CA CYS A 39 -13.60 -4.54 -16.06
C CYS A 39 -14.22 -5.19 -14.82
N VAL A 40 -14.05 -6.50 -14.71
CA VAL A 40 -14.23 -7.23 -13.44
C VAL A 40 -12.84 -7.55 -12.92
N TYR A 41 -12.60 -7.21 -11.67
CA TYR A 41 -11.31 -7.46 -11.00
C TYR A 41 -11.35 -8.78 -10.25
N SER A 42 -10.22 -9.49 -10.22
CA SER A 42 -10.06 -10.64 -9.33
C SER A 42 -9.96 -10.17 -7.87
N ASP A 43 -10.03 -11.13 -6.95
CA ASP A 43 -9.60 -10.90 -5.58
C ASP A 43 -8.11 -10.53 -5.52
N TRP A 44 -7.75 -9.89 -4.41
CA TRP A 44 -6.36 -9.57 -4.10
C TRP A 44 -5.60 -10.82 -3.68
N MET A 45 -4.39 -10.97 -4.20
CA MET A 45 -3.47 -12.05 -3.90
C MET A 45 -2.22 -11.45 -3.25
N THR A 46 -1.83 -11.95 -2.07
CA THR A 46 -0.54 -11.63 -1.47
C THR A 46 0.59 -12.25 -2.29
N VAL A 47 1.56 -11.45 -2.70
CA VAL A 47 2.72 -11.88 -3.51
C VAL A 47 4.07 -11.64 -2.83
N SER A 48 4.08 -11.00 -1.67
CA SER A 48 5.29 -10.85 -0.86
C SER A 48 5.04 -11.33 0.57
N GLU A 49 6.13 -11.71 1.23
CA GLU A 49 6.17 -11.81 2.68
C GLU A 49 6.02 -10.43 3.34
N CYS A 50 5.83 -10.42 4.66
CA CYS A 50 5.88 -9.19 5.44
C CYS A 50 7.27 -8.56 5.33
N SER A 51 7.33 -7.24 5.19
CA SER A 51 8.59 -6.47 5.06
C SER A 51 9.51 -6.57 6.27
N VAL A 52 9.01 -7.10 7.38
CA VAL A 52 9.72 -7.31 8.64
C VAL A 52 9.59 -8.77 9.04
N THR A 53 10.51 -9.23 9.88
CA THR A 53 10.46 -10.55 10.51
C THR A 53 9.84 -10.53 11.91
N CYS A 54 9.61 -9.33 12.47
CA CYS A 54 8.93 -9.11 13.75
C CYS A 54 8.26 -7.73 13.79
N GLY A 55 7.19 -7.60 14.59
CA GLY A 55 6.47 -6.33 14.73
C GLY A 55 5.67 -5.94 13.49
N ARG A 56 5.49 -4.62 13.27
CA ARG A 56 4.61 -4.07 12.22
C ARG A 56 5.37 -3.84 10.92
N GLY A 57 4.80 -4.28 9.80
CA GLY A 57 5.32 -4.07 8.45
C GLY A 57 4.22 -4.03 7.41
N TYR A 58 4.61 -4.22 6.15
CA TYR A 58 3.68 -4.28 5.02
C TYR A 58 3.96 -5.49 4.13
N LYS A 59 2.92 -5.95 3.44
CA LYS A 59 3.00 -6.95 2.38
C LYS A 59 2.34 -6.42 1.11
N THR A 60 2.83 -6.88 -0.04
CA THR A 60 2.33 -6.52 -1.35
C THR A 60 1.22 -7.47 -1.77
N GLU A 61 0.12 -6.90 -2.23
CA GLU A 61 -0.98 -7.64 -2.84
C GLU A 61 -1.22 -7.15 -4.27
N VAL A 62 -1.40 -8.08 -5.19
CA VAL A 62 -1.74 -7.79 -6.58
C VAL A 62 -3.06 -8.43 -6.97
N ARG A 63 -3.68 -7.90 -8.02
CA ARG A 63 -4.86 -8.50 -8.64
C ARG A 63 -4.83 -8.30 -10.14
N SER A 64 -5.65 -9.08 -10.84
CA SER A 64 -5.83 -8.98 -12.28
C SER A 64 -7.24 -8.49 -12.61
N PHE A 65 -7.51 -8.26 -13.90
CA PHE A 65 -8.84 -7.93 -14.37
C PHE A 65 -9.12 -8.55 -15.74
N ALA A 66 -10.40 -8.74 -16.05
CA ALA A 66 -10.88 -9.07 -17.38
C ALA A 66 -11.74 -7.93 -17.93
N LYS A 67 -11.53 -7.55 -19.19
CA LYS A 67 -12.41 -6.59 -19.89
C LYS A 67 -13.75 -7.25 -20.17
N VAL A 68 -14.83 -6.53 -19.90
CA VAL A 68 -16.21 -7.00 -20.11
C VAL A 68 -17.02 -5.95 -20.86
N LYS A 69 -18.22 -6.33 -21.27
CA LYS A 69 -19.16 -5.40 -21.90
C LYS A 69 -19.65 -4.36 -20.89
N ASP A 70 -20.04 -3.21 -21.41
CA ASP A 70 -20.66 -2.17 -20.59
C ASP A 70 -21.89 -2.72 -19.86
N LYS A 71 -22.06 -2.29 -18.60
CA LYS A 71 -23.17 -2.67 -17.71
C LYS A 71 -23.21 -4.15 -17.29
N THR A 72 -22.13 -4.91 -17.46
CA THR A 72 -22.01 -6.22 -16.78
C THR A 72 -22.13 -6.03 -15.26
N PRO A 73 -22.95 -6.83 -14.54
CA PRO A 73 -23.06 -6.72 -13.09
C PRO A 73 -21.71 -6.84 -12.40
N GLY A 74 -21.42 -5.94 -11.44
CA GLY A 74 -20.14 -5.91 -10.73
C GLY A 74 -18.95 -5.37 -11.54
N SER A 75 -19.15 -5.02 -12.82
CA SER A 75 -18.13 -4.36 -13.62
C SER A 75 -17.91 -2.92 -13.17
N LYS A 76 -16.67 -2.46 -13.29
CA LYS A 76 -16.24 -1.10 -12.97
C LYS A 76 -15.36 -0.58 -14.11
N VAL A 77 -15.15 0.73 -14.15
CA VAL A 77 -14.19 1.31 -15.10
C VAL A 77 -12.80 0.71 -14.87
N CYS A 78 -12.12 0.32 -15.95
CA CYS A 78 -10.76 -0.26 -15.96
C CYS A 78 -9.69 0.79 -15.59
N LYS A 79 -9.75 1.36 -14.38
CA LYS A 79 -8.85 2.41 -13.88
C LYS A 79 -8.43 2.21 -12.42
N GLU A 80 -8.86 1.13 -11.78
CA GLU A 80 -8.45 0.87 -10.39
C GLU A 80 -7.03 0.28 -10.34
N ASN A 81 -6.37 0.41 -9.19
CA ASN A 81 -5.01 -0.11 -8.98
C ASN A 81 -4.98 -1.65 -9.02
N LEU A 82 -3.88 -2.18 -9.55
CA LEU A 82 -3.61 -3.63 -9.64
C LEU A 82 -2.63 -4.12 -8.58
N GLU A 83 -2.03 -3.19 -7.82
CA GLU A 83 -1.11 -3.44 -6.73
C GLU A 83 -1.53 -2.57 -5.53
N ARG A 84 -1.37 -3.11 -4.33
CA ARG A 84 -1.52 -2.39 -3.07
C ARG A 84 -0.59 -2.93 -1.99
N TYR A 85 -0.34 -2.11 -0.98
CA TYR A 85 0.36 -2.52 0.24
C TYR A 85 -0.64 -2.63 1.39
N THR A 86 -0.63 -3.77 2.08
CA THR A 86 -1.49 -4.03 3.22
C THR A 86 -0.61 -4.24 4.45
N ALA A 87 -1.02 -3.71 5.61
CA ALA A 87 -0.27 -3.89 6.85
C ALA A 87 -0.22 -5.37 7.27
N CYS A 88 0.89 -5.77 7.89
CA CYS A 88 1.07 -7.05 8.54
C CYS A 88 1.70 -6.85 9.93
N ASP A 89 1.18 -7.58 10.91
CA ASP A 89 1.66 -7.53 12.29
C ASP A 89 2.15 -8.92 12.68
N LEU A 90 3.47 -9.07 12.75
CA LEU A 90 4.13 -10.27 13.26
C LEU A 90 4.37 -10.13 14.75
N GLN A 91 4.47 -11.26 15.45
CA GLN A 91 4.74 -11.24 16.88
C GLN A 91 6.01 -10.41 17.18
N PRO A 92 6.02 -9.64 18.29
CA PRO A 92 7.23 -8.96 18.72
C PRO A 92 8.35 -9.99 18.87
N TYR A 93 9.59 -9.60 18.56
CA TYR A 93 10.74 -10.42 18.91
C TYR A 93 10.65 -10.78 20.39
N ARG A 94 10.81 -12.07 20.73
CA ARG A 94 11.02 -12.48 22.12
C ARG A 94 12.34 -11.85 22.55
N GLN A 95 12.31 -10.65 23.10
CA GLN A 95 13.44 -10.11 23.83
C GLN A 95 13.63 -11.06 25.00
N ASP A 96 14.60 -11.97 24.88
CA ASP A 96 15.04 -12.72 26.04
C ASP A 96 15.53 -11.67 27.06
N PRO A 97 14.89 -11.56 28.24
CA PRO A 97 15.33 -10.62 29.27
C PRO A 97 16.80 -10.84 29.67
N ALA A 98 17.41 -12.00 29.34
CA ALA A 98 18.84 -12.25 29.55
C ALA A 98 19.78 -11.35 28.71
N MET A 99 19.34 -10.82 27.56
CA MET A 99 20.19 -9.98 26.68
C MET A 99 20.20 -8.49 27.08
N VAL A 100 19.23 -8.04 27.87
CA VAL A 100 19.17 -6.65 28.38
C VAL A 100 20.17 -6.42 29.53
N SER A 101 20.76 -7.48 30.06
CA SER A 101 21.67 -7.45 31.22
C SER A 101 23.13 -7.05 30.89
N LEU A 102 23.55 -7.06 29.61
CA LEU A 102 24.96 -6.82 29.25
C LEU A 102 25.32 -5.36 28.95
N PHE A 103 24.34 -4.48 28.76
CA PHE A 103 24.58 -3.02 28.70
C PHE A 103 23.92 -2.35 29.91
N GLY A 104 24.37 -2.76 31.10
CA GLY A 104 24.24 -1.94 32.28
C GLY A 104 24.96 -0.62 32.03
N HIS A 105 24.19 0.46 31.81
CA HIS A 105 24.73 1.81 31.99
C HIS A 105 24.94 2.04 33.49
N SER A 106 26.03 1.49 34.00
CA SER A 106 26.72 2.01 35.16
C SER A 106 27.37 3.33 34.74
N VAL A 107 26.64 4.44 34.92
CA VAL A 107 27.21 5.77 34.78
C VAL A 107 28.04 6.03 36.04
N TYR A 108 29.28 5.54 36.03
CA TYR A 108 30.30 5.98 36.99
C TYR A 108 30.61 7.45 36.72
N HIS A 109 30.09 8.37 37.54
CA HIS A 109 30.74 9.66 37.73
C HIS A 109 31.64 9.59 38.95
N LEU A 110 32.94 9.43 38.69
CA LEU A 110 34.02 9.62 39.62
C LEU A 110 34.00 11.04 40.20
N GLY A 111 34.00 11.14 41.53
CA GLY A 111 34.89 12.04 42.26
C GLY A 111 34.38 13.44 42.62
N VAL A 112 33.60 13.55 43.72
CA VAL A 112 33.84 14.59 44.73
C VAL A 112 33.78 13.94 46.10
N LEU A 113 34.90 14.00 46.81
CA LEU A 113 35.10 13.55 48.19
C LEU A 113 34.23 14.38 49.15
N THR A 114 33.25 13.76 49.79
CA THR A 114 32.81 14.20 51.12
C THR A 114 32.54 12.97 51.99
N VAL A 115 33.51 12.67 52.84
CA VAL A 115 33.39 11.76 53.97
C VAL A 115 32.44 12.40 54.97
N TRP A 116 31.27 11.81 55.22
CA TRP A 116 30.61 11.94 56.50
C TRP A 116 29.84 10.66 56.84
N PHE A 117 30.42 9.95 57.80
CA PHE A 117 29.86 8.92 58.65
C PHE A 117 28.32 8.87 58.71
N CYS A 118 27.76 7.67 58.55
CA CYS A 118 27.03 7.07 59.66
C CYS A 118 27.06 5.53 59.55
N LEU A 119 27.82 4.95 60.48
CA LEU A 119 27.85 3.52 60.81
C LEU A 119 26.49 3.04 61.32
N LEU A 120 26.35 1.70 61.27
CA LEU A 120 25.34 0.82 61.90
C LEU A 120 24.13 0.55 60.97
N ALA A 121 23.77 -0.68 60.62
CA ALA A 121 23.95 -1.94 61.34
C ALA A 121 24.14 -3.13 60.39
N VAL A 122 25.09 -3.97 60.79
CA VAL A 122 25.33 -5.34 60.34
C VAL A 122 24.28 -6.26 60.99
N SER A 123 23.96 -7.35 60.28
CA SER A 123 23.31 -8.59 60.74
C SER A 123 21.79 -8.61 60.94
N GLN A 124 21.12 -9.40 60.11
CA GLN A 124 20.63 -10.71 60.57
C GLN A 124 20.48 -11.69 59.40
N ALA A 125 21.24 -12.78 59.50
CA ALA A 125 21.05 -14.00 58.77
C ALA A 125 19.87 -14.80 59.35
N ALA A 126 19.30 -15.65 58.50
CA ALA A 126 18.57 -16.88 58.82
C ALA A 126 17.29 -16.76 59.65
N TYR A 127 16.16 -17.14 59.05
CA TYR A 127 15.39 -18.32 59.46
C TYR A 127 14.50 -18.73 58.26
N GLY A 128 14.63 -19.97 57.83
CA GLY A 128 13.60 -20.65 57.03
C GLY A 128 12.64 -21.37 57.97
N GLU A 129 11.37 -21.43 57.57
CA GLU A 129 10.58 -22.63 57.23
C GLU A 129 9.39 -22.19 56.37
#